data_AF-A0A9E4F281-F1
#
_entry.id   AF-A0A9E4F281-F1
#
_cell.length_a   1.000
_cell.length_b   1.000
_cell.length_c   1.000
_cell.angle_alpha   90.00
_cell.angle_beta   90.00
_cell.angle_gamma   90.00
#
_symmetry.space_group_name_H-M   'P 1'
#
loop_
_entity.id
_entity.type
_entity.pdbx_description
1 polymer ?
#
loop_
_entity_poly.entity_id
_entity_poly.type
_entity_poly.pdbx_seq_one_letter_code
_entity_poly.pdbx_strand_id
1 'polypeptide(L)'
;MGTFGGALEARGIDASDGRLTAEVHGEVEKEEDGVLVLRRIHVKYKLEAEPEHAETIDRVHGFHADKCPVYRSLKKSIAITTALDVVEAG
;
A
#
# COMPACT_ATOMS: atom_id res chain seq x y z
N MET A 1 -3.63 5.68 7.87
CA MET A 1 -2.98 6.11 6.59
C MET A 1 -3.86 5.82 5.36
N GLY A 2 -4.19 6.83 4.55
CA GLY A 2 -4.72 6.65 3.18
C GLY A 2 -5.93 5.69 3.06
N THR A 3 -6.12 5.12 1.87
CA THR A 3 -7.25 4.20 1.59
C THR A 3 -7.13 2.87 2.33
N PHE A 4 -5.91 2.34 2.51
CA PHE A 4 -5.71 1.07 3.22
C PHE A 4 -6.07 1.20 4.71
N GLY A 5 -5.48 2.19 5.40
CA GLY A 5 -5.75 2.45 6.82
C GLY A 5 -7.21 2.79 7.08
N GLY A 6 -7.83 3.65 6.28
CA GLY A 6 -9.26 3.94 6.46
C GLY A 6 -10.17 2.70 6.27
N ALA A 7 -9.78 1.76 5.42
CA ALA A 7 -10.52 0.51 5.23
C ALA A 7 -10.32 -0.48 6.40
N LEU A 8 -9.16 -0.44 7.07
CA LEU A 8 -8.88 -1.19 8.30
C LEU A 8 -9.68 -0.61 9.49
N GLU A 9 -9.62 0.70 9.67
CA GLU A 9 -10.33 1.42 10.76
C GLU A 9 -11.85 1.21 10.69
N ALA A 10 -12.42 1.22 9.48
CA ALA A 10 -13.84 0.92 9.27
C ALA A 10 -14.25 -0.52 9.66
N ARG A 11 -13.27 -1.39 9.95
CA ARG A 11 -13.45 -2.78 10.39
C ARG A 11 -12.96 -3.02 11.82
N GLY A 12 -12.66 -1.95 12.56
CA GLY A 12 -12.22 -2.03 13.95
C GLY A 12 -10.75 -2.38 14.13
N ILE A 13 -9.95 -2.34 13.05
CA ILE A 13 -8.51 -2.60 13.11
C ILE A 13 -7.80 -1.26 13.19
N ASP A 14 -7.07 -1.04 14.29
CA ASP A 14 -6.38 0.22 14.54
C ASP A 14 -5.18 0.38 13.57
N ALA A 15 -5.19 1.49 12.82
CA ALA A 15 -4.14 1.85 11.88
C ALA A 15 -3.58 3.27 12.15
N SER A 16 -3.85 3.83 13.34
CA SER A 16 -3.34 5.13 13.78
C SER A 16 -2.00 5.00 14.50
N ASP A 17 -1.44 6.14 14.90
CA ASP A 17 -0.33 6.24 15.86
C ASP A 17 0.92 5.42 15.49
N GLY A 18 1.20 5.31 14.18
CA GLY A 18 2.37 4.60 13.66
C GLY A 18 2.19 3.09 13.52
N ARG A 19 1.04 2.52 13.89
CA ARG A 19 0.76 1.09 13.69
C ARG A 19 0.75 0.69 12.22
N LEU A 20 0.25 1.59 11.36
CA LEU A 20 0.35 1.42 9.91
C LEU A 20 1.37 2.41 9.34
N THR A 21 2.44 1.86 8.76
CA THR A 21 3.45 2.61 8.02
C THR A 21 3.61 2.08 6.61
N ALA A 22 4.24 2.87 5.73
CA ALA A 22 4.54 2.48 4.37
C ALA A 22 5.93 2.97 3.98
N GLU A 23 6.73 2.07 3.43
CA GLU A 23 7.95 2.38 2.68
C GLU A 23 7.62 2.35 1.19
N VAL A 24 8.07 3.36 0.44
CA VAL A 24 7.75 3.49 -0.99
C VAL A 24 9.05 3.63 -1.77
N HIS A 25 9.28 2.70 -2.69
CA HIS A 25 10.41 2.72 -3.62
C HIS A 25 9.93 2.98 -5.04
N GLY A 26 10.61 3.86 -5.77
CA GLY A 26 10.31 4.19 -7.17
C GLY A 26 11.46 3.82 -8.08
N GLU A 27 11.16 3.21 -9.22
CA GLU A 27 12.16 2.85 -10.24
C GLU A 27 12.04 3.77 -11.45
N VAL A 28 13.14 4.43 -11.79
CA VAL A 28 13.23 5.33 -12.94
C VAL A 28 14.00 4.65 -14.07
N GLU A 29 13.44 4.72 -15.27
CA GLU A 29 14.04 4.17 -16.49
C GLU A 29 14.24 5.27 -17.52
N LYS A 30 15.17 5.06 -18.45
CA LYS A 30 15.40 5.96 -19.59
C LYS A 30 14.66 5.43 -20.81
N GLU A 31 13.77 6.25 -21.36
CA GLU A 31 13.05 5.96 -22.61
C GLU A 31 13.97 6.09 -23.83
N GLU A 32 13.50 5.62 -25.00
CA GLU A 32 14.26 5.62 -26.26
C GLU A 32 14.69 7.03 -26.71
N ASP A 33 13.87 8.04 -26.43
CA ASP A 33 14.16 9.46 -26.69
C ASP A 33 15.13 10.09 -25.68
N GLY A 34 15.53 9.31 -24.67
CA GLY A 34 16.49 9.67 -23.65
C GLY A 34 15.90 10.35 -22.42
N VAL A 35 14.58 10.49 -22.31
CA VAL A 35 13.90 11.05 -21.14
C VAL A 35 13.84 10.02 -20.01
N LEU A 36 14.08 10.46 -18.76
CA LEU A 36 13.91 9.62 -17.57
C LEU A 36 12.46 9.67 -17.11
N VAL A 37 11.84 8.50 -16.93
CA VAL A 37 10.45 8.36 -16.47
C VAL A 37 10.36 7.41 -15.28
N LEU A 38 9.41 7.68 -14.38
CA LEU A 38 9.08 6.77 -13.29
C LEU A 38 8.28 5.59 -13.85
N ARG A 39 8.91 4.41 -13.91
CA ARG A 39 8.29 3.22 -14.52
C ARG A 39 7.52 2.40 -13.52
N ARG A 40 8.05 2.26 -12.30
CA ARG A 40 7.47 1.41 -11.25
C ARG A 40 7.48 2.09 -9.90
N ILE A 41 6.50 1.73 -9.07
CA ILE A 41 6.43 2.06 -7.65
C ILE A 41 6.12 0.78 -6.87
N HIS A 42 6.89 0.54 -5.82
CA HIS A 42 6.70 -0.56 -4.89
C HIS A 42 6.37 0.03 -3.52
N VAL A 43 5.19 -0.31 -2.99
CA VAL A 43 4.77 0.10 -1.65
C VAL A 43 4.86 -1.11 -0.73
N LYS A 44 5.64 -1.01 0.34
CA LYS A 44 5.68 -2.02 1.40
C LYS A 44 5.04 -1.44 2.65
N TYR A 45 3.87 -1.96 3.00
CA TYR A 45 3.19 -1.65 4.24
C TYR A 45 3.77 -2.48 5.38
N LYS A 46 3.86 -1.87 6.57
CA LYS A 46 4.03 -2.58 7.84
C LYS A 46 2.83 -2.24 8.72
N LEU A 47 2.16 -3.27 9.23
CA LEU A 47 0.99 -3.14 10.11
C LEU A 47 1.24 -3.88 11.42
N GLU A 48 1.12 -3.18 12.55
CA GLU A 48 1.00 -3.78 13.88
C GLU A 48 -0.47 -4.14 14.14
N ALA A 49 -0.76 -5.43 14.30
CA ALA A 49 -2.12 -5.93 14.54
C ALA A 49 -2.15 -7.28 15.25
N GLU A 50 -3.28 -7.56 15.90
CA GLU A 50 -3.54 -8.87 16.53
C GLU A 50 -3.75 -9.97 15.48
N PRO A 51 -3.29 -11.21 15.73
CA PRO A 51 -3.43 -12.33 14.79
C PRO A 51 -4.88 -12.65 14.39
N GLU A 52 -5.84 -12.35 15.25
CA GLU A 52 -7.27 -12.55 15.00
C GLU A 52 -7.80 -11.73 13.81
N HIS A 53 -7.10 -10.67 13.40
CA HIS A 53 -7.49 -9.82 12.28
C HIS A 53 -6.89 -10.25 10.93
N ALA A 54 -6.01 -11.27 10.90
CA ALA A 54 -5.23 -11.64 9.71
C ALA A 54 -6.07 -11.79 8.43
N GLU A 55 -7.17 -12.56 8.47
CA GLU A 55 -8.03 -12.77 7.30
C GLU A 55 -8.66 -11.46 6.79
N THR A 56 -9.07 -10.59 7.73
CA THR A 56 -9.66 -9.30 7.36
C THR A 56 -8.61 -8.36 6.78
N ILE A 57 -7.40 -8.36 7.33
CA ILE A 57 -6.26 -7.59 6.84
C ILE A 57 -5.91 -8.00 5.41
N ASP A 58 -5.74 -9.29 5.15
CA ASP A 58 -5.42 -9.83 3.83
C ASP A 58 -6.47 -9.46 2.79
N ARG A 59 -7.75 -9.62 3.16
CA ARG A 59 -8.87 -9.23 2.29
C ARG A 59 -8.83 -7.74 1.96
N VAL A 60 -8.61 -6.87 2.96
CA VAL A 60 -8.54 -5.41 2.75
C VAL A 60 -7.34 -5.04 1.89
N HIS A 61 -6.18 -5.64 2.14
CA HIS A 61 -4.99 -5.45 1.32
C HIS A 61 -5.25 -5.84 -0.14
N GLY A 62 -6.00 -6.92 -0.38
CA GLY A 62 -6.33 -7.39 -1.73
C GLY A 62 -7.17 -6.43 -2.58
N PHE A 63 -7.96 -5.51 -2.00
CA PHE A 63 -8.82 -4.60 -2.79
C PHE A 63 -8.57 -3.11 -2.58
N HIS A 64 -7.81 -2.69 -1.56
CA HIS A 64 -7.69 -1.26 -1.22
C HIS A 64 -7.14 -0.41 -2.37
N ALA A 65 -6.23 -0.95 -3.18
CA ALA A 65 -5.59 -0.24 -4.28
C ALA A 65 -6.61 0.25 -5.31
N ASP A 66 -7.63 -0.54 -5.64
CA ASP A 66 -8.67 -0.14 -6.60
C ASP A 66 -9.58 0.98 -6.08
N LYS A 67 -9.58 1.23 -4.77
CA LYS A 67 -10.27 2.35 -4.15
C LYS A 67 -9.35 3.56 -3.90
N CYS A 68 -8.04 3.41 -4.13
CA CYS A 68 -7.06 4.47 -3.93
C CYS A 68 -7.07 5.46 -5.12
N PRO A 69 -7.35 6.76 -4.89
CA PRO A 69 -7.38 7.74 -5.97
C PRO A 69 -6.01 7.90 -6.64
N VAL A 70 -4.92 7.84 -5.87
CA VAL A 70 -3.54 7.93 -6.41
C VAL A 70 -3.24 6.75 -7.32
N TYR A 71 -3.52 5.52 -6.88
CA TYR A 71 -3.35 4.33 -7.71
C TYR A 71 -4.18 4.43 -9.00
N ARG A 72 -5.45 4.83 -8.90
CA ARG A 72 -6.32 4.98 -10.08
C ARG A 72 -5.80 6.00 -11.10
N SER A 73 -5.21 7.10 -10.63
CA SER A 73 -4.65 8.14 -11.51
C SER A 73 -3.37 7.69 -12.22
N LEU A 74 -2.58 6.81 -11.60
CA LEU A 74 -1.23 6.47 -12.07
C LEU A 74 -1.13 5.09 -12.75
N LYS A 75 -2.00 4.13 -12.41
CA LYS A 75 -1.88 2.72 -12.81
C LYS A 75 -1.86 2.43 -14.31
N LYS A 76 -2.30 3.40 -15.13
CA LYS A 76 -2.25 3.27 -16.59
C LYS A 76 -0.86 3.48 -17.17
N SER A 77 0.00 4.21 -16.47
CA SER A 77 1.32 4.62 -16.96
C SER A 77 2.46 4.05 -16.10
N ILE A 78 2.20 3.87 -14.80
CA ILE A 78 3.19 3.42 -13.82
C ILE A 78 2.72 2.09 -13.25
N ALA A 79 3.60 1.08 -13.27
CA ALA A 79 3.30 -0.19 -12.61
C ALA A 79 3.43 0.00 -11.10
N ILE A 80 2.38 -0.30 -10.35
CA ILE A 80 2.37 -0.12 -8.90
C ILE A 80 2.05 -1.46 -8.25
N THR A 81 2.91 -1.90 -7.33
CA THR A 81 2.69 -3.11 -6.53
C THR A 81 2.64 -2.77 -5.05
N THR A 82 1.86 -3.53 -4.28
CA THR A 82 1.81 -3.43 -2.81
C THR A 82 2.22 -4.75 -2.17
N ALA A 83 2.98 -4.65 -1.09
CA ALA A 83 3.31 -5.75 -0.19
C ALA A 83 2.91 -5.34 1.23
N LEU A 84 2.63 -6.32 2.08
CA LEU A 84 2.23 -6.11 3.46
C LEU A 84 3.01 -7.04 4.37
N ASP A 85 3.57 -6.49 5.43
CA ASP A 85 4.17 -7.20 6.54
C ASP A 85 3.34 -6.93 7.80
N VAL A 86 2.78 -7.98 8.40
CA VAL A 86 1.99 -7.87 9.63
C VAL A 86 2.86 -8.34 10.78
N VAL A 87 3.05 -7.47 11.77
CA VAL A 87 3.79 -7.78 12.99
C VAL A 87 2.83 -7.79 14.18
N GLU A 88 3.11 -8.62 15.18
CA GLU A 88 2.30 -8.67 16.39
C GLU A 88 2.35 -7.32 17.12
N ALA A 89 1.19 -6.88 17.62
CA ALA A 89 1.12 -5.72 18.48
C ALA A 89 1.83 -6.01 19.81
N GLY A 90 2.63 -5.05 20.28
CA GLY A 90 3.34 -5.13 21.56
C GLY A 90 2.53 -4.63 22.74
#